data_AF-A0A7V8YTF4-F1
#
_entry.id   AF-A0A7V8YTF4-F1
#
_cell.length_a   1.000
_cell.length_b   1.000
_cell.length_c   1.000
_cell.angle_alpha   90.00
_cell.angle_beta   90.00
_cell.angle_gamma   90.00
#
_symmetry.space_group_name_H-M   'P 1'
#
loop_
_entity.id
_entity.type
_entity.pdbx_description
1 polymer ?
#
loop_
_entity_poly.entity_id
_entity_poly.type
_entity_poly.pdbx_seq_one_letter_code
_entity_poly.pdbx_strand_id
1 'polypeptide(L)' 'QVFRPSLVRTEHRNVEIEVGSDLCRGRTVVDLWRRTEREPNADVGVDVGADAFFELLLERVARLG' A
#
# COMPACT_ATOMS: atom_id res chain seq x y z
N GLN A 1 1.08 -15.90 -6.04
CA GLN A 1 2.42 -15.29 -6.20
C GLN A 1 2.25 -13.90 -6.81
N VAL A 2 2.87 -12.86 -6.26
CA VAL A 2 2.77 -11.48 -6.79
C VAL A 2 3.63 -11.37 -8.05
N PHE A 3 3.06 -10.83 -9.13
CA PHE A 3 3.68 -10.95 -10.46
C PHE A 3 4.79 -9.92 -10.74
N ARG A 4 4.73 -8.73 -10.14
CA ARG A 4 5.74 -7.66 -10.28
C ARG A 4 5.90 -6.90 -8.95
N PRO A 5 6.66 -7.42 -7.97
CA PRO A 5 6.79 -6.80 -6.65
C PRO A 5 7.36 -5.38 -6.66
N SER A 6 8.21 -5.07 -7.64
CA SER A 6 8.84 -3.74 -7.79
C SER A 6 7.91 -2.66 -8.35
N LEU A 7 6.65 -3.00 -8.66
CA LEU A 7 5.70 -2.07 -9.25
C LEU A 7 5.18 -1.03 -8.25
N VAL A 8 5.12 -1.43 -6.97
CA VAL A 8 4.66 -0.59 -5.87
C VAL A 8 5.87 -0.28 -4.99
N ARG A 9 6.13 1.01 -4.74
CA ARG A 9 7.10 1.42 -3.73
C ARG A 9 6.43 1.37 -2.38
N THR A 10 7.06 0.67 -1.45
CA THR A 10 6.57 0.56 -0.08
C THR A 10 7.50 1.26 0.91
N GLU A 11 6.93 1.64 2.04
CA GLU A 11 7.62 2.20 3.19
C GLU A 11 7.26 1.37 4.42
N HIS A 12 8.25 0.78 5.09
CA HIS A 12 8.01 0.03 6.31
C HIS A 12 7.69 1.00 7.46
N ARG A 13 6.45 0.97 7.96
CA ARG A 13 5.90 1.94 8.93
C ARG A 13 5.00 1.28 9.97
N ASN A 14 4.75 1.99 11.07
CA ASN A 14 3.74 1.60 12.03
C ASN A 14 2.35 1.92 11.47
N VAL A 15 1.44 0.96 11.59
CA VAL A 15 0.04 1.07 11.20
C VAL A 15 -0.82 0.57 12.35
N GLU A 16 -1.79 1.39 12.74
CA GLU A 16 -2.84 1.04 13.71
C GLU A 16 -4.21 1.09 13.03
N ILE A 17 -5.15 0.29 13.53
CA ILE A 17 -6.56 0.35 13.10
C ILE A 17 -7.35 1.09 14.17
N GLU A 18 -7.98 2.19 13.78
CA GLU A 18 -8.84 2.97 14.67
C GLU A 18 -10.15 2.21 14.94
N VAL A 19 -10.45 1.95 16.21
CA VAL A 19 -11.62 1.14 16.62
C VAL A 19 -12.53 1.83 17.63
N GLY A 20 -12.13 2.97 18.20
CA GLY A 20 -12.81 3.63 19.32
C GLY A 20 -13.51 4.94 19.00
N SER A 21 -13.06 5.68 17.97
CA SER A 21 -13.66 6.98 17.62
C SER A 21 -14.87 6.86 16.69
N ASP A 22 -15.93 7.62 16.99
CA ASP A 22 -17.20 7.57 16.24
C ASP A 22 -17.05 7.93 14.76
N LEU A 23 -16.19 8.91 14.43
CA LEU A 23 -16.04 9.43 13.07
C LEU A 23 -14.94 8.75 12.24
N CYS A 24 -14.00 8.03 12.89
CA CYS A 24 -12.84 7.46 12.21
C CYS A 24 -12.71 5.94 12.39
N ARG A 25 -13.71 5.26 12.96
CA ARG A 25 -13.70 3.80 13.11
C ARG A 25 -13.42 3.11 11.77
N GLY A 26 -12.44 2.21 11.77
CA GLY A 26 -11.96 1.47 10.60
C GLY A 26 -10.81 2.16 9.83
N ARG A 27 -10.40 3.37 10.22
CA ARG A 27 -9.27 4.06 9.59
C ARG A 27 -7.96 3.31 9.84
N THR A 28 -7.16 3.16 8.80
CA THR A 28 -5.74 2.81 8.89
C THR A 28 -4.94 4.07 9.22
N VAL A 29 -4.46 4.15 10.46
CA VAL A 29 -3.61 5.26 10.91
C VAL A 29 -2.16 4.88 10.66
N VAL A 30 -1.56 5.50 9.65
CA VAL A 30 -0.17 5.24 9.25
C VAL A 30 0.73 6.34 9.76
N ASP A 31 1.78 5.97 10.49
CA ASP A 31 2.83 6.91 10.90
C ASP A 31 3.87 7.13 9.78
N LEU A 32 3.45 7.77 8.68
CA LEU A 32 4.32 7.97 7.50
C LEU A 32 5.59 8.77 7.82
N TRP A 33 5.48 9.74 8.73
CA TRP A 33 6.54 10.67 9.08
C TRP A 33 7.34 10.27 10.33
N ARG A 34 7.13 9.07 10.87
CA ARG A 34 7.83 8.55 12.07
C ARG A 34 7.72 9.49 13.28
N ARG A 35 6.50 9.96 13.54
CA ARG A 35 6.17 10.89 14.63
C ARG A 35 5.75 10.17 15.91
N THR A 36 5.53 8.86 15.85
CA THR A 36 5.26 8.02 17.01
C THR A 36 6.50 7.23 17.41
N GLU A 37 6.55 6.76 18.65
CA GLU A 37 7.61 5.87 19.15
C GLU A 37 7.31 4.39 18.89
N ARG A 38 6.30 4.09 18.05
CA ARG A 38 5.85 2.72 17.81
C ARG A 38 6.71 2.05 16.75
N GLU A 39 6.99 0.76 16.95
CA GLU A 39 7.72 -0.04 15.98
C GLU A 39 6.91 -0.21 14.67
N PRO A 40 7.57 -0.10 13.51
CA PRO A 40 6.98 -0.47 12.24
C PRO A 40 6.46 -1.91 12.21
N ASN A 41 5.31 -2.13 11.57
CA ASN A 41 4.63 -3.42 11.54
C ASN A 41 4.05 -3.79 10.16
N ALA A 42 4.11 -2.89 9.17
CA ALA A 42 3.58 -3.14 7.83
C ALA A 42 4.36 -2.39 6.74
N ASP A 43 4.39 -2.97 5.54
CA ASP A 43 4.87 -2.31 4.32
C ASP A 43 3.71 -1.53 3.68
N VAL A 44 3.76 -0.21 3.76
CA VAL A 44 2.70 0.67 3.25
C VAL A 44 3.05 1.10 1.83
N GLY A 45 2.18 0.80 0.86
CA GLY A 45 2.31 1.31 -0.51
C GLY A 45 2.15 2.82 -0.55
N VAL A 46 3.16 3.52 -1.04
CA VAL A 46 3.22 4.99 -1.08
C VAL A 46 3.38 5.55 -2.49
N ASP A 47 3.66 4.69 -3.47
CA ASP A 47 3.80 5.06 -4.88
C ASP A 47 3.64 3.84 -5.78
N VAL A 48 3.30 4.06 -7.04
CA VAL A 48 3.16 3.03 -8.06
C VAL A 48 3.63 3.56 -9.41
N GLY A 49 4.44 2.76 -10.12
CA GLY A 49 4.82 3.08 -11.49
C GLY A 49 3.62 2.96 -12.43
N ALA A 50 2.95 4.07 -12.72
CA ALA A 50 1.70 4.09 -13.49
C ALA A 50 1.84 3.44 -14.88
N ASP A 51 2.87 3.84 -15.65
CA ASP A 51 3.09 3.29 -17.00
C ASP A 51 3.31 1.78 -16.97
N ALA A 52 4.22 1.31 -16.11
CA ALA A 52 4.49 -0.11 -15.93
C ALA A 52 3.26 -0.90 -15.43
N PHE A 53 2.38 -0.26 -14.65
CA PHE A 53 1.14 -0.88 -14.19
C PHE A 53 0.17 -1.06 -15.35
N PHE A 54 0.01 -0.04 -16.20
CA PHE A 54 -0.86 -0.13 -17.37
C PHE A 54 -0.31 -1.08 -18.43
N GLU A 55 1.00 -1.09 -18.69
CA GLU A 55 1.64 -2.09 -19.55
C GLU A 55 1.33 -3.51 -19.09
N LEU A 56 1.49 -3.77 -17.77
CA LEU A 56 1.15 -5.06 -17.19
C LEU A 56 -0.33 -5.40 -17.36
N LEU A 57 -1.22 -4.45 -17.08
CA LEU A 57 -2.66 -4.66 -17.21
C LEU A 57 -3.04 -5.02 -18.65
N LEU A 58 -2.52 -4.28 -19.62
CA LEU A 58 -2.77 -4.51 -21.05
C LEU A 58 -2.20 -5.85 -21.53
N GLU A 59 -0.98 -6.21 -21.12
CA GLU A 59 -0.36 -7.52 -21.41
C GLU A 59 -1.27 -8.67 -20.95
N ARG A 60 -1.92 -8.52 -19.78
CA ARG A 60 -2.79 -9.56 -19.22
C ARG A 60 -4.15 -9.64 -19.89
N VAL A 61 -4.78 -8.50 -20.17
CA VAL A 61 -6.07 -8.48 -20.89
C VAL A 61 -5.90 -9.06 -22.29
N ALA A 62 -4.81 -8.74 -22.99
CA ALA A 62 -4.53 -9.26 -24.33
C ALA A 62 -4.38 -10.79 -24.40
N ARG A 63 -4.00 -11.46 -23.30
CA ARG A 63 -3.88 -12.92 -23.22
C ARG A 63 -5.21 -13.65 -22.99
N LEU A 64 -6.29 -12.92 -22.74
CA LEU A 64 -7.64 -13.47 -22.54
C LEU A 64 -8.52 -13.33 -23.80
N GLY A 65 -8.01 -12.67 -24.85
CA GLY A 65 -8.64 -12.54 -26.16
C GLY A 65 -8.26 -13.65 -27.13
#